data_AF-A0A434FUF5-F1
#
_entry.id   AF-A0A434FUF5-F1
#
_cell.length_a   1.000
_cell.length_b   1.000
_cell.length_c   1.000
_cell.angle_alpha   90.00
_cell.angle_beta   90.00
_cell.angle_gamma   90.00
#
_symmetry.space_group_name_H-M   'P 1'
#
loop_
_entity.id
_entity.type
_entity.pdbx_description
1 polymer ?
#
loop_
_entity_poly.entity_id
_entity_poly.type
_entity_poly.pdbx_seq_one_letter_code
_entity_poly.pdbx_strand_id
1 'polypeptide(L)'
;MKDLVDMLSKLPKPNASPPPTSQSQAAAQPAPPLAEPKAQTPTASQPETPVKPAQQPQQPQTPAAKQPDTDVAINVPKPAVPTQEDDMARWNDQRSWVRDFSGGSCFYANVTSGPGVAPTIEGYGTVVQPFEQLLSDFQSRFHVEPDISVRLITLSQCGVPTFLRFLDRSSAARPQLVLDRTSVPDGSPVSGALYTGSGLVSNIMLIDHKGVAFNLDDRMVPQTDKVTFNIPIGLAAADKAAGKAVPQIMLVITGPKDIQAAMFSRPTPASELLPKILEEIEADGSQFSATATYFRLGG
;
A
#
# COMPACT_ATOMS: atom_id res chain seq x y z
N MET A 1 38.46 -42.44 -27.91
CA MET A 1 38.44 -41.01 -27.50
C MET A 1 39.06 -40.04 -28.51
N LYS A 2 39.26 -40.44 -29.79
CA LYS A 2 39.83 -39.54 -30.82
C LYS A 2 38.82 -39.17 -31.93
N ASP A 3 37.70 -39.88 -32.02
CA ASP A 3 36.61 -39.62 -32.99
C ASP A 3 35.56 -38.58 -32.55
N LEU A 4 35.46 -38.25 -31.26
CA LEU A 4 34.43 -37.30 -30.77
C LEU A 4 34.84 -35.83 -30.94
N VAL A 5 36.13 -35.56 -31.18
CA VAL A 5 36.65 -34.19 -31.40
C VAL A 5 36.56 -33.79 -32.88
N ASP A 6 36.59 -34.76 -33.80
CA ASP A 6 36.48 -34.52 -35.24
C ASP A 6 35.03 -34.27 -35.71
N MET A 7 34.03 -34.77 -34.97
CA MET A 7 32.61 -34.53 -35.27
C MET A 7 32.08 -33.14 -34.85
N LEU A 8 32.78 -32.40 -33.99
CA LEU A 8 32.37 -31.05 -33.56
C LEU A 8 32.92 -29.93 -34.46
N SER A 9 33.78 -30.25 -35.43
CA SER A 9 34.40 -29.25 -36.33
C SER A 9 33.63 -29.04 -37.66
N LYS A 10 32.43 -29.61 -37.82
CA LYS A 10 31.62 -29.52 -39.06
C LYS A 10 30.19 -28.99 -38.84
N LEU A 11 30.03 -28.00 -37.98
CA LEU A 11 28.77 -27.23 -37.89
C LEU A 11 28.76 -26.07 -38.91
N PRO A 12 27.75 -25.95 -39.78
CA PRO A 12 27.60 -24.82 -40.69
C PRO A 12 27.42 -23.51 -39.92
N LYS A 13 28.16 -22.47 -40.33
CA LYS A 13 28.01 -21.11 -39.81
C LYS A 13 26.59 -20.58 -40.12
N PRO A 14 25.90 -19.92 -39.17
CA PRO A 14 24.65 -19.24 -39.46
C PRO A 14 24.89 -18.11 -40.46
N ASN A 15 24.15 -18.13 -41.58
CA ASN A 15 24.14 -17.04 -42.54
C ASN A 15 23.54 -15.77 -41.90
N ALA A 16 24.29 -14.68 -41.97
CA ALA A 16 23.82 -13.35 -41.64
C ALA A 16 22.66 -12.96 -42.57
N SER A 17 21.53 -12.58 -41.99
CA SER A 17 20.41 -11.99 -42.73
C SER A 17 20.74 -10.53 -43.06
N PRO A 18 20.46 -10.04 -44.29
CA PRO A 18 20.66 -8.64 -44.64
C PRO A 18 19.61 -7.73 -43.97
N PRO A 19 19.94 -6.45 -43.71
CA PRO A 19 19.02 -5.51 -43.08
C PRO A 19 17.87 -5.12 -44.04
N PRO A 20 16.64 -4.92 -43.56
CA PRO A 20 15.59 -4.33 -44.37
C PRO A 20 15.87 -2.85 -44.62
N THR A 21 15.74 -2.49 -45.88
CA THR A 21 15.92 -1.19 -46.50
C THR A 21 14.95 -0.15 -45.95
N SER A 22 15.48 1.03 -45.59
CA SER A 22 14.72 2.25 -45.38
C SER A 22 14.01 2.67 -46.67
N GLN A 23 12.68 2.75 -46.65
CA GLN A 23 11.92 3.58 -47.58
C GLN A 23 11.37 4.79 -46.81
N SER A 24 11.90 5.95 -47.20
CA SER A 24 11.41 7.28 -46.86
C SER A 24 10.57 7.78 -48.03
N GLN A 25 9.30 8.14 -47.76
CA GLN A 25 8.40 9.04 -48.50
C GLN A 25 6.98 8.79 -47.97
N ALA A 26 6.10 9.75 -47.69
CA ALA A 26 6.06 11.18 -47.90
C ALA A 26 5.07 11.80 -46.89
N ALA A 27 5.23 13.09 -46.64
CA ALA A 27 4.37 13.91 -45.81
C ALA A 27 2.91 13.93 -46.31
N ALA A 28 1.96 13.83 -45.38
CA ALA A 28 0.60 14.31 -45.56
C ALA A 28 0.27 15.27 -44.40
N GLN A 29 -0.17 16.46 -44.78
CA GLN A 29 -0.49 17.60 -43.93
C GLN A 29 -1.71 17.37 -43.03
N PRO A 30 -1.89 18.22 -41.99
CA PRO A 30 -2.84 18.02 -40.90
C PRO A 30 -4.29 18.25 -41.33
N ALA A 31 -5.19 17.39 -40.86
CA ALA A 31 -6.63 17.64 -40.88
C ALA A 31 -7.02 18.71 -39.85
N PRO A 32 -8.00 19.59 -40.15
CA PRO A 32 -8.39 20.71 -39.29
C PRO A 32 -9.08 20.27 -37.99
N PRO A 33 -9.05 21.09 -36.92
CA PRO A 33 -9.64 20.75 -35.63
C PRO A 33 -11.16 20.67 -35.69
N LEU A 34 -11.71 19.63 -35.08
CA LEU A 34 -13.13 19.47 -34.77
C LEU A 34 -13.53 20.55 -33.76
N ALA A 35 -14.63 21.23 -34.05
CA ALA A 35 -15.16 22.38 -33.30
C ALA A 35 -15.44 22.11 -31.81
N GLU A 36 -15.12 23.11 -30.99
CA GLU A 36 -15.48 23.22 -29.57
C GLU A 36 -17.02 23.16 -29.36
N PRO A 37 -17.50 22.39 -28.37
CA PRO A 37 -18.87 22.53 -27.88
C PRO A 37 -19.02 23.85 -27.12
N LYS A 38 -19.83 24.76 -27.69
CA LYS A 38 -20.25 26.01 -27.05
C LYS A 38 -20.91 25.76 -25.70
N ALA A 39 -20.45 26.50 -24.70
CA ALA A 39 -21.10 26.70 -23.42
C ALA A 39 -22.57 27.13 -23.61
N GLN A 40 -23.49 26.40 -23.00
CA GLN A 40 -24.89 26.82 -22.85
C GLN A 40 -25.05 27.43 -21.47
N THR A 41 -25.28 28.74 -21.43
CA THR A 41 -25.82 29.48 -20.29
C THR A 41 -27.32 29.22 -20.18
N PRO A 42 -27.86 28.82 -19.02
CA PRO A 42 -29.26 29.01 -18.68
C PRO A 42 -29.40 30.25 -17.79
N THR A 43 -30.02 31.29 -18.34
CA THR A 43 -30.50 32.45 -17.58
C THR A 43 -31.87 32.14 -16.97
N ALA A 44 -31.95 32.41 -15.65
CA ALA A 44 -33.07 32.82 -14.81
C ALA A 44 -34.41 32.04 -14.83
N SER A 45 -34.81 31.59 -13.65
CA SER A 45 -36.22 31.62 -13.22
C SER A 45 -36.28 31.85 -11.70
N GLN A 46 -36.67 33.06 -11.33
CA GLN A 46 -37.14 33.47 -10.00
C GLN A 46 -38.50 32.80 -9.73
N PRO A 47 -38.78 32.36 -8.50
CA PRO A 47 -40.15 32.26 -8.03
C PRO A 47 -40.52 33.43 -7.12
N GLU A 48 -41.56 34.14 -7.53
CA GLU A 48 -42.29 35.16 -6.77
C GLU A 48 -43.00 34.53 -5.55
N THR A 49 -42.82 35.12 -4.36
CA THR A 49 -43.89 35.19 -3.35
C THR A 49 -44.98 36.12 -3.88
N PRO A 50 -46.30 35.86 -3.69
CA PRO A 50 -46.91 36.12 -2.38
C PRO A 50 -48.25 35.38 -2.02
N VAL A 51 -48.68 35.63 -0.78
CA VAL A 51 -50.07 35.68 -0.26
C VAL A 51 -50.59 34.51 0.62
N LYS A 52 -50.92 34.91 1.85
CA LYS A 52 -51.65 34.28 2.97
C LYS A 52 -53.16 34.16 2.67
N PRO A 53 -53.89 33.17 3.20
CA PRO A 53 -55.11 33.52 3.96
C PRO A 53 -55.50 32.62 5.15
N ALA A 54 -56.22 33.26 6.09
CA ALA A 54 -57.26 32.79 7.05
C ALA A 54 -56.93 31.66 8.07
N GLN A 55 -56.87 31.96 9.37
CA GLN A 55 -57.99 32.03 10.35
C GLN A 55 -58.78 30.72 10.55
N GLN A 56 -58.57 30.10 11.72
CA GLN A 56 -59.45 29.09 12.33
C GLN A 56 -59.47 29.28 13.88
N PRO A 57 -60.51 28.80 14.57
CA PRO A 57 -61.20 29.56 15.63
C PRO A 57 -60.64 29.38 17.05
N GLN A 58 -60.95 30.37 17.88
CA GLN A 58 -60.78 30.34 19.34
C GLN A 58 -61.56 29.18 19.97
N GLN A 59 -60.91 28.46 20.89
CA GLN A 59 -61.57 27.66 21.93
C GLN A 59 -61.01 28.01 23.32
N PRO A 60 -61.81 27.80 24.39
CA PRO A 60 -61.84 28.68 25.55
C PRO A 60 -60.73 28.41 26.57
N GLN A 61 -60.26 29.47 27.21
CA GLN A 61 -59.45 29.42 28.42
C GLN A 61 -60.29 28.97 29.61
N THR A 62 -59.75 28.04 30.42
CA THR A 62 -60.19 27.76 31.80
C THR A 62 -59.04 27.04 32.55
N PRO A 63 -59.00 27.06 33.90
CA PRO A 63 -58.02 27.85 34.65
C PRO A 63 -56.81 27.07 35.18
N ALA A 64 -55.78 27.83 35.56
CA ALA A 64 -54.58 27.37 36.22
C ALA A 64 -54.86 26.44 37.42
N ALA A 65 -54.43 25.20 37.31
CA ALA A 65 -54.22 24.29 38.44
C ALA A 65 -52.71 24.24 38.73
N LYS A 66 -52.32 24.65 39.94
CA LYS A 66 -50.98 24.45 40.50
C LYS A 66 -50.67 22.95 40.51
N GLN A 67 -49.61 22.54 39.80
CA GLN A 67 -48.93 21.28 40.06
C GLN A 67 -47.55 21.56 40.67
N PRO A 68 -47.07 20.68 41.57
CA PRO A 68 -45.90 20.96 42.40
C PRO A 68 -44.59 20.87 41.59
N ASP A 69 -43.69 21.79 41.89
CA ASP A 69 -42.28 21.73 41.52
C ASP A 69 -41.64 20.43 42.04
N THR A 70 -41.35 19.52 41.11
CA THR A 70 -40.21 18.62 41.24
C THR A 70 -39.48 18.61 39.91
N ASP A 71 -38.86 19.75 39.61
CA ASP A 71 -37.81 19.83 38.59
C ASP A 71 -36.57 19.14 39.17
N VAL A 72 -36.48 17.82 38.96
CA VAL A 72 -35.24 17.09 39.22
C VAL A 72 -34.31 17.45 38.08
N ALA A 73 -33.56 18.55 38.25
CA ALA A 73 -32.47 18.91 37.36
C ALA A 73 -31.43 17.78 37.40
N ILE A 74 -31.52 16.87 36.43
CA ILE A 74 -30.46 15.89 36.18
C ILE A 74 -29.27 16.71 35.66
N ASN A 75 -28.32 17.00 36.54
CA ASN A 75 -27.03 17.53 36.17
C ASN A 75 -26.27 16.43 35.41
N VAL A 76 -26.56 16.28 34.12
CA VAL A 76 -25.81 15.38 33.23
C VAL A 76 -24.42 16.00 33.09
N PRO A 77 -23.36 15.36 33.61
CA PRO A 77 -22.01 15.86 33.41
C PRO A 77 -21.75 15.95 31.91
N LYS A 78 -21.27 17.12 31.45
CA LYS A 78 -20.89 17.32 30.04
C LYS A 78 -19.88 16.23 29.65
N PRO A 79 -20.06 15.52 28.51
CA PRO A 79 -19.10 14.53 28.06
C PRO A 79 -17.70 15.15 27.99
N ALA A 80 -16.75 14.55 28.71
CA ALA A 80 -15.36 14.97 28.63
C ALA A 80 -14.85 14.69 27.21
N VAL A 81 -14.19 15.69 26.62
CA VAL A 81 -13.51 15.50 25.34
C VAL A 81 -12.28 14.62 25.62
N PRO A 82 -12.02 13.57 24.82
CA PRO A 82 -10.85 12.72 25.00
C PRO A 82 -9.57 13.56 25.04
N THR A 83 -8.68 13.23 25.96
CA THR A 83 -7.36 13.87 26.03
C THR A 83 -6.41 13.24 25.00
N GLN A 84 -5.30 13.92 24.70
CA GLN A 84 -4.26 13.36 23.85
C GLN A 84 -3.66 12.07 24.43
N GLU A 85 -3.59 11.96 25.76
CA GLU A 85 -3.13 10.75 26.44
C GLU A 85 -4.12 9.59 26.22
N ASP A 86 -5.42 9.86 26.29
CA ASP A 86 -6.46 8.86 26.00
C ASP A 86 -6.40 8.40 24.54
N ASP A 87 -6.19 9.32 23.60
CA ASP A 87 -6.05 9.00 22.17
C ASP A 87 -4.84 8.12 21.88
N MET A 88 -3.71 8.40 22.52
CA MET A 88 -2.50 7.59 22.43
C MET A 88 -2.71 6.19 23.01
N ALA A 89 -3.33 6.09 24.18
CA ALA A 89 -3.61 4.80 24.83
C ALA A 89 -4.53 3.94 23.97
N ARG A 90 -5.63 4.51 23.45
CA ARG A 90 -6.56 3.83 22.54
C ARG A 90 -5.87 3.37 21.26
N TRP A 91 -5.07 4.24 20.63
CA TRP A 91 -4.34 3.90 19.42
C TRP A 91 -3.35 2.76 19.64
N ASN A 92 -2.64 2.74 20.78
CA ASN A 92 -1.74 1.64 21.16
C ASN A 92 -2.49 0.31 21.36
N ASP A 93 -3.67 0.32 22.00
CA ASP A 93 -4.49 -0.90 22.17
C ASP A 93 -4.97 -1.41 20.80
N GLN A 94 -5.48 -0.54 19.93
CA GLN A 94 -5.90 -0.89 18.58
C GLN A 94 -4.75 -1.47 17.74
N ARG A 95 -3.58 -0.81 17.75
CA ARG A 95 -2.39 -1.26 17.02
C ARG A 95 -1.90 -2.62 17.53
N SER A 96 -1.82 -2.81 18.84
CA SER A 96 -1.38 -4.08 19.41
C SER A 96 -2.36 -5.21 19.10
N TRP A 97 -3.67 -4.95 19.18
CA TRP A 97 -4.70 -5.91 18.82
C TRP A 97 -4.64 -6.33 17.34
N VAL A 98 -4.50 -5.37 16.41
CA VAL A 98 -4.37 -5.67 14.97
C VAL A 98 -3.11 -6.49 14.69
N ARG A 99 -1.98 -6.14 15.31
CA ARG A 99 -0.71 -6.89 15.17
C ARG A 99 -0.84 -8.34 15.65
N ASP A 100 -1.59 -8.55 16.72
CA ASP A 100 -1.72 -9.85 17.37
C ASP A 100 -2.89 -10.68 16.81
N PHE A 101 -3.68 -10.12 15.87
CA PHE A 101 -4.76 -10.81 15.17
C PHE A 101 -4.23 -11.96 14.30
N SER A 102 -4.82 -13.15 14.45
CA SER A 102 -4.42 -14.35 13.72
C SER A 102 -5.27 -14.58 12.47
N GLY A 103 -4.80 -14.10 11.32
CA GLY A 103 -5.43 -14.37 10.01
C GLY A 103 -4.83 -15.56 9.23
N GLY A 104 -3.97 -16.36 9.86
CA GLY A 104 -3.32 -17.53 9.24
C GLY A 104 -1.87 -17.29 8.80
N SER A 105 -1.30 -18.26 8.06
CA SER A 105 0.14 -18.29 7.71
C SER A 105 0.57 -17.28 6.64
N CYS A 106 -0.37 -16.78 5.85
CA CYS A 106 -0.13 -15.77 4.81
C CYS A 106 -1.01 -14.54 5.04
N PHE A 107 -0.90 -13.99 6.24
CA PHE A 107 -1.66 -12.84 6.68
C PHE A 107 -0.76 -11.92 7.49
N TYR A 108 -0.87 -10.63 7.21
CA TYR A 108 -0.28 -9.57 8.00
C TYR A 108 -1.18 -8.34 7.91
N ALA A 109 -1.36 -7.65 9.02
CA ALA A 109 -2.08 -6.39 9.09
C ALA A 109 -1.39 -5.48 10.09
N ASN A 110 -1.35 -4.19 9.79
CA ASN A 110 -0.86 -3.18 10.74
C ASN A 110 -1.64 -1.87 10.58
N VAL A 111 -1.81 -1.16 11.69
CA VAL A 111 -2.37 0.20 11.70
C VAL A 111 -1.34 1.18 11.14
N THR A 112 -1.74 1.94 10.13
CA THR A 112 -0.91 2.93 9.43
C THR A 112 -1.28 4.38 9.77
N SER A 113 -2.48 4.60 10.31
CA SER A 113 -2.92 5.92 10.79
C SER A 113 -2.30 6.27 12.15
N GLY A 114 -2.30 7.56 12.49
CA GLY A 114 -1.85 8.07 13.79
C GLY A 114 -2.94 8.00 14.88
N PRO A 115 -2.62 8.46 16.10
CA PRO A 115 -3.59 8.61 17.19
C PRO A 115 -4.65 9.68 16.88
N GLY A 116 -5.83 9.56 17.50
CA GLY A 116 -6.92 10.56 17.40
C GLY A 116 -7.70 10.57 16.08
N VAL A 117 -7.35 9.71 15.12
CA VAL A 117 -8.09 9.53 13.86
C VAL A 117 -8.71 8.14 13.77
N ALA A 118 -9.68 7.98 12.87
CA ALA A 118 -10.23 6.65 12.56
C ALA A 118 -9.08 5.73 12.09
N PRO A 119 -9.02 4.46 12.57
CA PRO A 119 -7.93 3.57 12.22
C PRO A 119 -7.90 3.25 10.73
N THR A 120 -6.75 3.45 10.09
CA THR A 120 -6.45 2.89 8.77
C THR A 120 -5.54 1.69 8.95
N ILE A 121 -5.90 0.58 8.32
CA ILE A 121 -5.19 -0.70 8.40
C ILE A 121 -4.73 -1.06 6.98
N GLU A 122 -3.45 -1.35 6.83
CA GLU A 122 -2.95 -2.00 5.61
C GLU A 122 -2.73 -3.48 5.89
N GLY A 123 -3.20 -4.31 4.96
CA GLY A 123 -3.18 -5.76 5.07
C GLY A 123 -2.59 -6.44 3.86
N TYR A 124 -1.88 -7.56 4.06
CA TYR A 124 -1.32 -8.41 3.01
C TYR A 124 -1.82 -9.84 3.18
N GLY A 125 -2.36 -10.42 2.11
CA GLY A 125 -2.82 -11.80 2.12
C GLY A 125 -3.19 -12.32 0.74
N THR A 126 -3.43 -13.63 0.64
CA THR A 126 -3.80 -14.29 -0.63
C THR A 126 -5.30 -14.25 -0.92
N VAL A 127 -6.11 -14.02 0.12
CA VAL A 127 -7.57 -14.02 0.05
C VAL A 127 -8.14 -12.98 1.03
N VAL A 128 -9.41 -12.61 0.85
CA VAL A 128 -10.03 -11.47 1.56
C VAL A 128 -10.65 -11.87 2.91
N GLN A 129 -11.06 -13.13 3.07
CA GLN A 129 -11.85 -13.61 4.20
C GLN A 129 -11.23 -13.33 5.59
N PRO A 130 -9.90 -13.47 5.81
CA PRO A 130 -9.29 -13.09 7.09
C PRO A 130 -9.46 -11.60 7.44
N PHE A 131 -9.54 -10.72 6.43
CA PHE A 131 -9.74 -9.29 6.62
C PHE A 131 -11.20 -8.93 6.92
N GLU A 132 -12.16 -9.69 6.40
CA GLU A 132 -13.58 -9.59 6.77
C GLU A 132 -13.77 -9.96 8.25
N GLN A 133 -13.10 -11.03 8.70
CA GLN A 133 -13.08 -11.41 10.12
C GLN A 133 -12.41 -10.33 10.97
N LEU A 134 -11.25 -9.80 10.54
CA LEU A 134 -10.57 -8.70 11.24
C LEU A 134 -11.50 -7.50 11.39
N LEU A 135 -12.20 -7.10 10.33
CA LEU A 135 -13.15 -5.99 10.33
C LEU A 135 -14.25 -6.20 11.39
N SER A 136 -14.92 -7.35 11.34
CA SER A 136 -16.01 -7.68 12.27
C SER A 136 -15.53 -7.68 13.72
N ASP A 137 -14.40 -8.31 14.01
CA ASP A 137 -13.88 -8.43 15.36
C ASP A 137 -13.36 -7.08 15.89
N PHE A 138 -12.74 -6.28 15.02
CA PHE A 138 -12.30 -4.93 15.36
C PHE A 138 -13.48 -4.02 15.69
N GLN A 139 -14.52 -4.02 14.86
CA GLN A 139 -15.75 -3.25 15.10
C GLN A 139 -16.45 -3.69 16.38
N SER A 140 -16.55 -5.00 16.62
CA SER A 140 -17.15 -5.53 17.84
C SER A 140 -16.40 -5.12 19.10
N ARG A 141 -15.06 -5.03 19.03
CA ARG A 141 -14.21 -4.70 20.18
C ARG A 141 -14.12 -3.20 20.44
N PHE A 142 -13.91 -2.42 19.39
CA PHE A 142 -13.57 -0.99 19.50
C PHE A 142 -14.71 -0.05 19.16
N HIS A 143 -15.85 -0.58 18.68
CA HIS A 143 -17.04 0.19 18.29
C HIS A 143 -16.74 1.28 17.24
N VAL A 144 -15.72 1.07 16.43
CA VAL A 144 -15.35 1.92 15.31
C VAL A 144 -15.00 1.05 14.11
N GLU A 145 -15.41 1.48 12.93
CA GLU A 145 -15.08 0.84 11.67
C GLU A 145 -13.73 1.35 11.16
N PRO A 146 -12.71 0.48 11.02
CA PRO A 146 -11.45 0.84 10.40
C PRO A 146 -11.58 0.87 8.86
N ASP A 147 -10.77 1.70 8.21
CA ASP A 147 -10.54 1.59 6.76
C ASP A 147 -9.46 0.53 6.51
N ILE A 148 -9.81 -0.57 5.82
CA ILE A 148 -8.89 -1.68 5.55
C ILE A 148 -8.50 -1.70 4.08
N SER A 149 -7.25 -1.35 3.80
CA SER A 149 -6.61 -1.51 2.51
C SER A 149 -5.98 -2.90 2.37
N VAL A 150 -6.66 -3.80 1.65
CA VAL A 150 -6.16 -5.16 1.39
C VAL A 150 -5.27 -5.20 0.14
N ARG A 151 -4.06 -5.73 0.30
CA ARG A 151 -3.09 -6.03 -0.76
C ARG A 151 -3.11 -7.53 -1.06
N LEU A 152 -3.79 -7.90 -2.14
CA LEU A 152 -3.81 -9.29 -2.59
C LEU A 152 -2.48 -9.67 -3.25
N ILE A 153 -1.81 -10.64 -2.64
CA ILE A 153 -0.52 -11.18 -3.07
C ILE A 153 -0.66 -12.63 -3.54
N THR A 154 0.37 -13.16 -4.19
CA THR A 154 0.39 -14.58 -4.57
C THR A 154 0.90 -15.46 -3.42
N LEU A 155 0.66 -16.77 -3.52
CA LEU A 155 1.16 -17.73 -2.54
C LEU A 155 2.69 -17.70 -2.41
N SER A 156 3.41 -17.48 -3.51
CA SER A 156 4.87 -17.39 -3.51
C SER A 156 5.41 -16.17 -2.75
N GLN A 157 4.57 -15.17 -2.47
CA GLN A 157 4.93 -13.96 -1.72
C GLN A 157 4.64 -14.08 -0.21
N CYS A 158 4.10 -15.21 0.27
CA CYS A 158 3.70 -15.39 1.67
C CYS A 158 4.84 -15.32 2.71
N GLY A 159 6.09 -15.42 2.26
CA GLY A 159 7.25 -15.12 3.10
C GLY A 159 7.23 -13.69 3.64
N VAL A 160 6.67 -12.73 2.89
CA VAL A 160 6.65 -11.31 3.28
C VAL A 160 5.74 -11.05 4.49
N PRO A 161 4.44 -11.43 4.51
CA PRO A 161 3.61 -11.30 5.70
C PRO A 161 4.24 -11.94 6.96
N THR A 162 4.84 -13.12 6.82
CA THR A 162 5.50 -13.81 7.93
C THR A 162 6.70 -13.02 8.44
N PHE A 163 7.52 -12.50 7.53
CA PHE A 163 8.70 -11.68 7.84
C PHE A 163 8.32 -10.36 8.54
N LEU A 164 7.31 -9.65 8.03
CA LEU A 164 6.82 -8.41 8.63
C LEU A 164 6.28 -8.65 10.05
N ARG A 165 5.45 -9.69 10.24
CA ARG A 165 4.91 -10.04 11.56
C ARG A 165 6.01 -10.32 12.58
N PHE A 166 7.13 -10.91 12.15
CA PHE A 166 8.26 -11.15 13.03
C PHE A 166 8.91 -9.83 13.50
N LEU A 167 9.26 -8.95 12.55
CA LEU A 167 9.92 -7.68 12.87
C LEU A 167 8.99 -6.65 13.53
N ASP A 168 7.69 -6.78 13.36
CA ASP A 168 6.68 -5.93 13.99
C ASP A 168 6.65 -6.00 15.53
N ARG A 169 7.30 -7.02 16.10
CA ARG A 169 7.50 -7.18 17.53
C ARG A 169 8.67 -6.34 18.07
N SER A 170 9.55 -5.86 17.19
CA SER A 170 10.63 -4.93 17.52
C SER A 170 10.08 -3.55 17.85
N SER A 171 10.73 -2.84 18.78
CA SER A 171 10.45 -1.44 19.07
C SER A 171 11.21 -0.47 18.16
N ALA A 172 12.01 -0.96 17.21
CA ALA A 172 12.74 -0.11 16.27
C ALA A 172 11.80 0.75 15.42
N ALA A 173 12.25 1.98 15.17
CA ALA A 173 11.54 2.93 14.33
C ALA A 173 11.45 2.42 12.89
N ARG A 174 10.23 2.30 12.36
CA ARG A 174 9.98 1.75 11.03
C ARG A 174 10.38 2.74 9.93
N PRO A 175 10.97 2.27 8.83
CA PRO A 175 11.15 3.09 7.63
C PRO A 175 9.80 3.43 7.01
N GLN A 176 9.73 4.58 6.33
CA GLN A 176 8.58 4.96 5.52
C GLN A 176 8.97 4.93 4.04
N LEU A 177 8.36 4.00 3.30
CA LEU A 177 8.53 3.89 1.85
C LEU A 177 7.28 4.44 1.15
N VAL A 178 7.46 5.51 0.37
CA VAL A 178 6.41 6.18 -0.40
C VAL A 178 6.66 5.95 -1.88
N LEU A 179 5.68 5.39 -2.58
CA LEU A 179 5.70 5.25 -4.04
C LEU A 179 4.94 6.42 -4.68
N ASP A 180 5.42 6.90 -5.82
CA ASP A 180 4.73 7.95 -6.58
C ASP A 180 3.40 7.45 -7.18
N ARG A 181 3.31 6.14 -7.43
CA ARG A 181 2.11 5.46 -7.94
C ARG A 181 2.14 3.97 -7.58
N THR A 182 0.96 3.40 -7.40
CA THR A 182 0.75 1.98 -7.05
C THR A 182 0.25 1.13 -8.24
N SER A 183 0.02 1.75 -9.40
CA SER A 183 -0.23 1.07 -10.67
C SER A 183 0.79 1.55 -11.69
N VAL A 184 1.68 0.65 -12.11
CA VAL A 184 2.85 0.96 -12.92
C VAL A 184 2.77 0.20 -14.23
N PRO A 185 2.73 0.87 -15.39
CA PRO A 185 2.74 0.19 -16.68
C PRO A 185 4.04 -0.60 -16.90
N ASP A 186 3.98 -1.65 -17.72
CA ASP A 186 5.16 -2.44 -18.08
C ASP A 186 6.27 -1.55 -18.68
N GLY A 187 7.50 -1.69 -18.16
CA GLY A 187 8.66 -0.92 -18.60
C GLY A 187 8.71 0.52 -18.11
N SER A 188 7.64 1.03 -17.49
CA SER A 188 7.67 2.32 -16.81
C SER A 188 8.43 2.23 -15.50
N PRO A 189 9.05 3.33 -15.04
CA PRO A 189 9.77 3.30 -13.78
C PRO A 189 8.82 3.28 -12.58
N VAL A 190 9.21 2.47 -11.60
CA VAL A 190 8.75 2.56 -10.22
C VAL A 190 9.64 3.60 -9.53
N SER A 191 9.01 4.61 -8.96
CA SER A 191 9.68 5.78 -8.41
C SER A 191 9.11 6.12 -7.05
N GLY A 192 9.92 6.74 -6.20
CA GLY A 192 9.49 7.13 -4.88
C GLY A 192 10.62 7.57 -3.96
N ALA A 193 10.30 7.62 -2.67
CA ALA A 193 11.19 8.02 -1.61
C ALA A 193 11.10 7.09 -0.39
N LEU A 194 12.25 6.87 0.23
CA LEU A 194 12.42 6.15 1.48
C LEU A 194 12.93 7.13 2.54
N TYR A 195 12.19 7.22 3.65
CA TYR A 195 12.53 8.00 4.83
C TYR A 195 12.91 7.05 5.96
N THR A 196 14.06 7.29 6.58
CA THR A 196 14.64 6.40 7.60
C THR A 196 15.13 7.22 8.78
N GLY A 197 15.24 6.60 9.95
CA GLY A 197 15.86 7.24 11.10
C GLY A 197 17.34 7.52 10.86
N SER A 198 17.87 8.59 11.45
CA SER A 198 19.29 8.92 11.33
C SER A 198 20.18 7.79 11.85
N GLY A 199 21.25 7.49 11.11
CA GLY A 199 22.23 6.46 11.49
C GLY A 199 21.78 5.01 11.25
N LEU A 200 20.62 4.78 10.61
CA LEU A 200 20.20 3.43 10.23
C LEU A 200 20.65 3.09 8.80
N VAL A 201 21.10 1.85 8.62
CA VAL A 201 21.37 1.25 7.30
C VAL A 201 20.08 0.67 6.75
N SER A 202 19.87 0.80 5.44
CA SER A 202 18.68 0.28 4.75
C SER A 202 19.06 -0.77 3.72
N ASN A 203 18.40 -1.91 3.78
CA ASN A 203 18.46 -2.98 2.78
C ASN A 203 17.12 -3.02 2.05
N ILE A 204 17.13 -2.88 0.72
CA ILE A 204 15.94 -2.66 -0.09
C ILE A 204 15.87 -3.71 -1.19
N MET A 205 14.73 -4.38 -1.30
CA MET A 205 14.51 -5.41 -2.31
C MET A 205 13.11 -5.35 -2.92
N LEU A 206 13.02 -5.73 -4.19
CA LEU A 206 11.76 -5.99 -4.88
C LEU A 206 11.48 -7.49 -4.80
N ILE A 207 10.25 -7.87 -4.45
CA ILE A 207 9.76 -9.26 -4.50
C ILE A 207 8.61 -9.33 -5.51
N ASP A 208 8.83 -10.07 -6.58
CA ASP A 208 7.84 -10.20 -7.65
C ASP A 208 6.70 -11.16 -7.30
N HIS A 209 5.68 -11.21 -8.15
CA HIS A 209 4.53 -12.11 -8.00
C HIS A 209 4.89 -13.61 -8.02
N LYS A 210 6.10 -13.98 -8.44
CA LYS A 210 6.61 -15.36 -8.41
C LYS A 210 7.41 -15.64 -7.13
N GLY A 211 7.53 -14.66 -6.24
CA GLY A 211 8.27 -14.76 -4.99
C GLY A 211 9.78 -14.66 -5.20
N VAL A 212 10.25 -14.05 -6.29
CA VAL A 212 11.68 -13.83 -6.55
C VAL A 212 12.06 -12.44 -6.04
N ALA A 213 13.08 -12.39 -5.20
CA ALA A 213 13.67 -11.18 -4.66
C ALA A 213 14.80 -10.64 -5.56
N PHE A 214 14.85 -9.33 -5.73
CA PHE A 214 15.87 -8.58 -6.45
C PHE A 214 16.39 -7.47 -5.53
N ASN A 215 17.72 -7.42 -5.31
CA ASN A 215 18.33 -6.35 -4.54
C ASN A 215 18.23 -5.02 -5.33
N LEU A 216 17.89 -3.93 -4.64
CA LEU A 216 17.73 -2.61 -5.23
C LEU A 216 18.69 -1.57 -4.64
N ASP A 217 19.61 -1.94 -3.77
CA ASP A 217 20.45 -1.00 -3.02
C ASP A 217 21.29 -0.12 -3.94
N ASP A 218 21.88 -0.70 -4.99
CA ASP A 218 22.64 0.02 -6.02
C ASP A 218 21.78 0.97 -6.89
N ARG A 219 20.46 0.94 -6.74
CA ARG A 219 19.51 1.79 -7.47
C ARG A 219 18.99 2.95 -6.61
N MET A 220 19.46 3.04 -5.37
CA MET A 220 19.08 4.07 -4.42
C MET A 220 19.99 5.28 -4.55
N VAL A 221 19.38 6.46 -4.54
CA VAL A 221 20.09 7.74 -4.62
C VAL A 221 19.88 8.50 -3.31
N PRO A 222 20.90 8.59 -2.44
CA PRO A 222 20.83 9.37 -1.22
C PRO A 222 20.58 10.86 -1.51
N GLN A 223 19.74 11.47 -0.69
CA GLN A 223 19.54 12.91 -0.59
C GLN A 223 19.75 13.35 0.88
N THR A 224 19.60 14.64 1.17
CA THR A 224 19.89 15.20 2.51
C THR A 224 19.06 14.56 3.63
N ASP A 225 17.79 14.24 3.37
CA ASP A 225 16.80 13.80 4.37
C ASP A 225 16.13 12.45 4.02
N LYS A 226 16.42 11.90 2.85
CA LYS A 226 15.74 10.73 2.30
C LYS A 226 16.59 10.01 1.28
N VAL A 227 16.15 8.84 0.88
CA VAL A 227 16.67 8.10 -0.27
C VAL A 227 15.61 8.12 -1.36
N THR A 228 15.99 8.44 -2.60
CA THR A 228 15.07 8.41 -3.74
C THR A 228 15.47 7.33 -4.73
N PHE A 229 14.50 6.84 -5.49
CA PHE A 229 14.75 5.84 -6.52
C PHE A 229 13.85 6.06 -7.73
N ASN A 230 14.32 5.60 -8.88
CA ASN A 230 13.61 5.66 -10.15
C ASN A 230 14.07 4.47 -11.01
N ILE A 231 13.37 3.34 -10.91
CA ILE A 231 13.85 2.05 -11.39
C ILE A 231 12.93 1.54 -12.49
N PRO A 232 13.40 1.43 -13.75
CA PRO A 232 12.61 0.78 -14.81
C PRO A 232 12.47 -0.70 -14.48
N ILE A 233 11.23 -1.16 -14.34
CA ILE A 233 10.91 -2.57 -14.06
C ILE A 233 9.98 -3.06 -15.17
N GLY A 234 10.35 -4.18 -15.78
CA GLY A 234 9.59 -4.81 -16.84
C GLY A 234 9.13 -6.20 -16.46
N LEU A 235 8.04 -6.63 -17.05
CA LEU A 235 7.53 -7.99 -16.95
C LEU A 235 8.34 -8.95 -17.84
N ALA A 236 8.45 -10.20 -17.39
CA ALA A 236 8.94 -11.26 -18.25
C ALA A 236 7.97 -11.48 -19.43
N ALA A 237 8.49 -11.99 -20.56
CA ALA A 237 7.73 -12.14 -21.80
C ALA A 237 6.40 -12.89 -21.62
N ALA A 238 6.37 -13.93 -20.79
CA ALA A 238 5.16 -14.69 -20.51
C ALA A 238 4.10 -13.86 -19.78
N ASP A 239 4.51 -13.06 -18.79
CA ASP A 239 3.60 -12.24 -17.99
C ASP A 239 3.07 -11.05 -18.81
N LYS A 240 3.95 -10.48 -19.67
CA LYS A 240 3.57 -9.47 -20.66
C LYS A 240 2.55 -10.01 -21.66
N ALA A 241 2.76 -11.22 -22.18
CA ALA A 241 1.83 -11.87 -23.11
C ALA A 241 0.48 -12.18 -22.45
N ALA A 242 0.45 -12.44 -21.14
CA ALA A 242 -0.79 -12.63 -20.40
C ALA A 242 -1.62 -11.35 -20.26
N GLY A 243 -1.02 -10.17 -20.42
CA GLY A 243 -1.71 -8.87 -20.39
C GLY A 243 -2.36 -8.53 -19.05
N LYS A 244 -1.91 -9.17 -17.96
CA LYS A 244 -2.46 -8.95 -16.61
C LYS A 244 -1.45 -8.20 -15.76
N ALA A 245 -1.95 -7.25 -14.99
CA ALA A 245 -1.16 -6.65 -13.95
C ALA A 245 -0.85 -7.68 -12.85
N VAL A 246 0.39 -7.72 -12.39
CA VAL A 246 0.87 -8.65 -11.37
C VAL A 246 1.26 -7.91 -10.09
N PRO A 247 1.05 -8.52 -8.90
CA PRO A 247 1.41 -7.90 -7.63
C PRO A 247 2.93 -7.87 -7.42
N GLN A 248 3.44 -6.74 -6.98
CA GLN A 248 4.84 -6.52 -6.65
C GLN A 248 4.93 -5.95 -5.24
N ILE A 249 6.00 -6.30 -4.52
CA ILE A 249 6.23 -5.82 -3.17
C ILE A 249 7.64 -5.26 -3.08
N MET A 250 7.79 -3.99 -2.68
CA MET A 250 9.08 -3.47 -2.22
C MET A 250 9.18 -3.65 -0.72
N LEU A 251 10.19 -4.37 -0.25
CA LEU A 251 10.50 -4.60 1.15
C LEU A 251 11.74 -3.78 1.51
N VAL A 252 11.65 -3.05 2.62
CA VAL A 252 12.77 -2.30 3.19
C VAL A 252 13.01 -2.78 4.61
N ILE A 253 14.25 -3.08 4.93
CA ILE A 253 14.68 -3.47 6.27
C ILE A 253 15.70 -2.44 6.74
N THR A 254 15.49 -1.90 7.93
CA THR A 254 16.42 -0.96 8.55
C THR A 254 16.94 -1.48 9.88
N GLY A 255 18.19 -1.14 10.18
CA GLY A 255 18.81 -1.44 11.46
C GLY A 255 20.11 -0.67 11.66
N PRO A 256 20.79 -0.90 12.80
CA PRO A 256 22.01 -0.18 13.16
C PRO A 256 23.23 -0.58 12.30
N LYS A 257 23.11 -1.67 11.54
CA LYS A 257 24.17 -2.21 10.69
C LYS A 257 23.58 -2.92 9.47
N ASP A 258 24.45 -3.27 8.55
CA ASP A 258 24.09 -4.00 7.34
C ASP A 258 23.76 -5.48 7.60
N ILE A 259 22.96 -6.07 6.72
CA ILE A 259 22.53 -7.47 6.78
C ILE A 259 23.21 -8.22 5.63
N GLN A 260 24.17 -9.09 5.96
CA GLN A 260 24.95 -9.80 4.94
C GLN A 260 24.08 -10.71 4.07
N ALA A 261 23.07 -11.35 4.64
CA ALA A 261 22.11 -12.16 3.90
C ALA A 261 21.30 -11.36 2.87
N ALA A 262 21.15 -10.03 3.04
CA ALA A 262 20.47 -9.15 2.10
C ALA A 262 21.39 -8.62 0.97
N MET A 263 22.71 -8.81 1.09
CA MET A 263 23.70 -8.44 0.06
C MET A 263 23.84 -9.52 -1.02
N PHE A 264 22.80 -9.73 -1.82
CA PHE A 264 22.76 -10.73 -2.90
C PHE A 264 22.76 -10.09 -4.29
N SER A 265 23.51 -10.68 -5.24
CA SER A 265 23.68 -10.15 -6.59
C SER A 265 22.81 -10.82 -7.67
N ARG A 266 22.23 -11.99 -7.36
CA ARG A 266 21.39 -12.76 -8.29
C ARG A 266 19.95 -12.81 -7.80
N PRO A 267 18.95 -12.79 -8.69
CA PRO A 267 17.56 -13.01 -8.30
C PRO A 267 17.43 -14.29 -7.46
N THR A 268 16.83 -14.17 -6.28
CA THR A 268 16.83 -15.22 -5.26
C THR A 268 15.42 -15.48 -4.75
N PRO A 269 14.97 -16.74 -4.56
CA PRO A 269 13.66 -17.00 -3.98
C PRO A 269 13.49 -16.36 -2.59
N ALA A 270 12.44 -15.58 -2.39
CA ALA A 270 12.13 -14.93 -1.12
C ALA A 270 11.90 -15.96 0.01
N SER A 271 11.41 -17.15 -0.34
CA SER A 271 11.27 -18.29 0.57
C SER A 271 12.59 -18.81 1.14
N GLU A 272 13.71 -18.57 0.46
CA GLU A 272 15.04 -18.93 0.93
C GLU A 272 15.78 -17.73 1.54
N LEU A 273 15.57 -16.54 0.98
CA LEU A 273 16.22 -15.30 1.39
C LEU A 273 15.72 -14.79 2.75
N LEU A 274 14.40 -14.63 2.90
CA LEU A 274 13.82 -13.99 4.07
C LEU A 274 14.10 -14.76 5.37
N PRO A 275 14.04 -16.11 5.41
CA PRO A 275 14.43 -16.85 6.60
C PRO A 275 15.90 -16.65 7.00
N LYS A 276 16.83 -16.58 6.03
CA LYS A 276 18.26 -16.32 6.32
C LYS A 276 18.48 -14.94 6.91
N ILE A 277 17.76 -13.94 6.41
CA ILE A 277 17.79 -12.59 6.97
C ILE A 277 17.27 -12.60 8.41
N LEU A 278 16.18 -13.31 8.70
CA LEU A 278 15.67 -13.41 10.07
C LEU A 278 16.65 -14.11 11.00
N GLU A 279 17.27 -15.21 10.56
CA GLU A 279 18.28 -15.93 11.33
C GLU A 279 19.49 -15.02 11.68
N GLU A 280 19.94 -14.19 10.73
CA GLU A 280 21.01 -13.22 10.98
C GLU A 280 20.59 -12.13 11.98
N ILE A 281 19.38 -11.57 11.82
CA ILE A 281 18.82 -10.55 12.71
C ILE A 281 18.68 -11.11 14.14
N GLU A 282 18.18 -12.33 14.28
CA GLU A 282 18.03 -13.01 15.57
C GLU A 282 19.38 -13.29 16.23
N ALA A 283 20.35 -13.80 15.47
CA ALA A 283 21.68 -14.11 15.97
C ALA A 283 22.44 -12.87 16.47
N ASP A 284 22.19 -11.71 15.86
CA ASP A 284 22.81 -10.46 16.27
C ASP A 284 22.16 -9.82 17.50
N GLY A 285 20.84 -10.00 17.68
CA GLY A 285 20.08 -9.38 18.78
C GLY A 285 19.87 -7.87 18.65
N SER A 286 20.29 -7.24 17.53
CA SER A 286 20.00 -5.83 17.27
C SER A 286 18.54 -5.58 16.92
N GLN A 287 18.10 -4.35 17.15
CA GLN A 287 16.76 -3.92 16.80
C GLN A 287 16.68 -3.54 15.33
N PHE A 288 16.14 -4.44 14.52
CA PHE A 288 15.76 -4.18 13.14
C PHE A 288 14.26 -3.88 13.05
N SER A 289 13.87 -3.20 11.98
CA SER A 289 12.46 -3.01 11.60
C SER A 289 12.31 -3.13 10.09
N ALA A 290 11.07 -3.34 9.61
CA ALA A 290 10.80 -3.38 8.19
C ALA A 290 9.50 -2.67 7.83
N THR A 291 9.41 -2.27 6.57
CA THR A 291 8.16 -1.87 5.92
C THR A 291 8.06 -2.54 4.56
N ALA A 292 6.85 -2.76 4.09
CA ALA A 292 6.59 -3.22 2.74
C ALA A 292 5.58 -2.30 2.07
N THR A 293 5.79 -2.03 0.78
CA THR A 293 4.83 -1.31 -0.05
C THR A 293 4.45 -2.14 -1.27
N TYR A 294 3.16 -2.18 -1.55
CA TYR A 294 2.57 -2.90 -2.67
C TYR A 294 2.37 -2.01 -3.90
N PHE A 295 2.60 -2.56 -5.09
CA PHE A 295 2.13 -1.99 -6.34
C PHE A 295 1.77 -3.07 -7.36
N ARG A 296 0.99 -2.70 -8.37
CA ARG A 296 0.67 -3.52 -9.53
C ARG A 296 1.56 -3.12 -10.69
N LEU A 297 2.17 -4.11 -11.35
CA LEU A 297 2.99 -3.91 -12.53
C LEU A 297 2.33 -4.50 -13.78
N GLY A 298 2.26 -3.73 -14.86
CA GLY A 298 1.60 -4.08 -16.11
C GLY A 298 0.10 -3.87 -16.08
N GLY A 299 -0.61 -4.61 -16.93
CA GLY A 299 -2.02 -4.38 -17.25
C GLY A 299 -2.21 -3.57 -18.52
#